data_AF-A0A968FXJ7-F1
#
_entry.id   AF-A0A968FXJ7-F1
#
_cell.length_a   1.000
_cell.length_b   1.000
_cell.length_c   1.000
_cell.angle_alpha   90.00
_cell.angle_beta   90.00
_cell.angle_gamma   90.00
#
_symmetry.space_group_name_H-M   'P 1'
#
loop_
_entity.id
_entity.type
_entity.pdbx_description
1 polymer ?
#
loop_
_entity_poly.entity_id
_entity_poly.type
_entity_poly.pdbx_seq_one_letter_code
_entity_poly.pdbx_strand_id
1 'polypeptide(L)' 'EGIFTETAGGVTLGVTRKLIQQGRIKPDETTVVCITGNGLKTQEALTGQYTAPAVIQPNM' A
#
# COMPACT_ATOMS: atom_id res chain seq x y z
N GLU A 1 -7.34 -3.82 -3.79
CA GLU A 1 -7.16 -4.05 -2.34
C GLU A 1 -7.20 -2.76 -1.53
N GLY A 2 -8.25 -2.56 -0.73
CA GLY A 2 -8.35 -1.45 0.24
C GLY A 2 -7.60 -1.75 1.55
N ILE A 3 -6.41 -2.37 1.47
CA ILE A 3 -5.62 -2.80 2.63
C ILE A 3 -4.66 -1.67 3.03
N PHE A 4 -4.82 -1.11 4.22
CA PHE A 4 -3.92 -0.08 4.75
C PHE A 4 -2.95 -0.66 5.79
N THR A 5 -1.68 -0.80 5.40
CA THR A 5 -0.61 -1.37 6.23
C THR A 5 0.47 -0.34 6.56
N GLU A 6 1.24 -0.58 7.62
CA GLU A 6 2.41 0.22 7.95
C GLU A 6 3.52 0.06 6.90
N THR A 7 4.55 0.90 6.97
CA THR A 7 5.68 0.90 6.01
C THR A 7 6.26 -0.49 5.74
N ALA A 8 6.39 -1.34 6.77
CA ALA A 8 6.91 -2.69 6.65
C ALA A 8 6.06 -3.58 5.71
N GLY A 9 4.73 -3.46 5.75
CA GLY A 9 3.85 -4.20 4.83
C GLY A 9 4.00 -3.75 3.38
N GLY A 10 4.25 -2.46 3.15
CA GLY A 10 4.58 -1.91 1.84
C GLY A 10 5.90 -2.48 1.27
N VAL A 11 6.94 -2.59 2.10
CA VAL A 11 8.22 -3.21 1.72
C VAL A 11 8.02 -4.66 1.33
N THR A 12 7.33 -5.45 2.15
CA THR A 12 7.07 -6.86 1.85
C THR A 12 6.34 -7.02 0.51
N LEU A 13 5.25 -6.30 0.29
CA LEU A 13 4.51 -6.36 -0.98
C LEU A 13 5.37 -5.89 -2.17
N GLY A 14 6.14 -4.81 -2.00
CA GLY A 14 7.02 -4.29 -3.03
C GLY A 14 8.09 -5.31 -3.46
N VAL A 15 8.70 -6.00 -2.49
CA VAL A 15 9.68 -7.06 -2.76
C VAL A 15 9.00 -8.29 -3.38
N THR A 16 7.83 -8.69 -2.91
CA THR A 16 7.06 -9.78 -3.55
C THR A 16 6.82 -9.48 -5.03
N ARG A 17 6.36 -8.26 -5.36
CA ARG A 17 6.20 -7.83 -6.76
C ARG A 17 7.49 -7.90 -7.56
N LYS A 18 8.61 -7.42 -6.98
CA LYS A 18 9.93 -7.51 -7.61
C LYS A 18 10.35 -8.95 -7.88
N LEU A 19 10.13 -9.87 -6.93
CA LEU A 19 10.49 -11.28 -7.09
C LEU A 19 9.63 -11.98 -8.16
N ILE A 20 8.35 -11.64 -8.27
CA ILE A 20 7.48 -12.11 -9.35
C ILE A 20 8.00 -11.62 -10.71
N GLN A 21 8.35 -10.33 -10.84
CA GLN A 21 8.90 -9.76 -12.07
C GLN A 21 10.25 -10.40 -12.47
N GLN A 22 11.03 -10.84 -11.49
CA GLN A 22 12.28 -11.56 -11.70
C GLN A 22 12.08 -13.06 -12.00
N GLY A 23 10.84 -13.55 -12.03
CA GLY A 23 10.53 -14.98 -12.24
C GLY A 23 10.95 -15.89 -11.07
N ARG A 24 11.26 -15.31 -9.90
CA ARG A 24 11.68 -16.07 -8.70
C ARG A 24 10.51 -16.64 -7.91
N ILE A 25 9.36 -15.98 -7.99
CA ILE A 25 8.06 -16.49 -7.55
C ILE A 25 7.25 -16.68 -8.84
N LYS A 26 6.75 -17.89 -9.09
CA LYS A 26 6.09 -18.17 -10.36
C LYS A 26 4.64 -17.67 -10.35
N PRO A 27 4.11 -17.20 -11.49
CA PRO A 27 2.76 -16.64 -11.56
C PRO A 27 1.64 -17.68 -11.35
N ASP A 28 1.95 -18.96 -11.51
CA ASP A 28 1.04 -20.09 -11.31
C ASP A 28 1.04 -20.64 -9.88
N GLU A 29 1.90 -20.13 -8.99
CA GLU A 29 1.98 -20.55 -7.59
C GLU A 29 1.05 -19.70 -6.70
N THR A 30 0.44 -20.33 -5.69
CA THR A 30 -0.30 -19.58 -4.66
C THR A 30 0.69 -18.95 -3.68
N THR A 31 0.74 -17.62 -3.65
CA THR A 31 1.63 -16.85 -2.75
C THR A 31 0.83 -16.13 -1.67
N VAL A 32 1.23 -16.30 -0.41
CA VAL A 32 0.65 -15.58 0.74
C VAL A 32 1.62 -14.48 1.18
N VAL A 33 1.15 -13.24 1.27
CA VAL A 33 1.90 -12.11 1.82
C VAL A 33 1.34 -11.77 3.19
N CYS A 34 2.14 -11.96 4.23
CA CYS A 34 1.73 -11.66 5.60
C CYS A 34 1.84 -10.15 5.89
N ILE A 35 0.68 -9.54 6.16
CA ILE A 35 0.59 -8.15 6.62
C ILE A 35 0.39 -8.16 8.14
N THR A 36 1.48 -7.99 8.88
CA THR A 36 1.47 -8.08 10.36
C THR A 36 1.13 -6.76 11.05
N GLY A 37 1.15 -5.66 10.29
CA GLY A 37 1.07 -4.30 10.81
C GLY A 37 -0.04 -3.47 10.17
N ASN A 38 -0.80 -2.75 11.00
CA ASN A 38 -1.85 -1.85 10.52
C ASN A 38 -1.27 -0.47 10.15
N GLY A 39 -1.85 0.19 9.15
CA GLY A 39 -1.35 1.47 8.63
C GLY A 39 -1.50 2.68 9.57
N LEU A 40 -2.31 2.60 10.62
CA LEU A 40 -2.44 3.67 11.62
C LEU A 40 -1.16 3.84 12.45
N LYS A 41 -0.22 2.89 12.43
CA LYS A 41 1.07 3.01 13.12
C LYS A 41 2.03 4.02 12.48
N THR A 42 1.89 4.27 11.18
CA THR A 42 2.83 5.09 10.40
C THR A 42 2.09 6.03 9.45
N GLN A 43 1.08 6.75 9.96
CA GLN A 43 0.26 7.66 9.14
C GLN A 43 1.07 8.85 8.61
N GLU A 44 2.11 9.24 9.33
CA GLU A 44 3.03 10.31 8.98
C GLU A 44 3.71 10.09 7.62
N ALA A 45 3.84 8.84 7.17
CA ALA A 45 4.36 8.50 5.85
C ALA A 45 3.50 9.03 4.69
N LEU A 46 2.23 9.38 4.96
CA LEU A 46 1.28 9.89 3.97
C LEU A 46 1.04 11.40 4.10
N THR A 47 1.60 12.05 5.11
CA THR A 47 1.48 13.51 5.30
C THR A 47 2.04 14.23 4.07
N GLY A 48 1.22 15.11 3.48
CA GLY A 48 1.60 15.89 2.28
C GLY A 48 1.61 15.09 0.98
N GLN A 49 1.22 13.80 0.98
CA GLN A 49 1.12 12.98 -0.24
C GLN A 49 -0.25 13.08 -0.92
N TYR A 50 -1.22 13.74 -0.30
CA TYR A 50 -2.58 13.90 -0.81
C TYR A 50 -2.76 15.25 -1.49
N THR A 51 -3.47 15.27 -2.62
CA THR A 51 -3.96 16.49 -3.22
C THR A 51 -5.01 17.13 -2.31
N ALA A 52 -4.99 18.46 -2.22
CA ALA A 52 -6.02 19.20 -1.49
C ALA A 52 -7.41 18.83 -2.04
N PRO A 53 -8.42 18.66 -1.17
CA PRO A 53 -9.77 18.36 -1.63
C PRO A 53 -10.32 19.51 -2.49
N ALA A 54 -11.17 19.17 -3.46
CA ALA A 54 -11.86 20.17 -4.26
C ALA A 54 -12.75 21.03 -3.35
N VAL A 55 -12.56 22.35 -3.42
CA VAL A 55 -13.39 23.31 -2.67
C VAL A 55 -14.64 23.60 -3.49
N ILE A 56 -15.80 23.21 -2.97
CA ILE A 56 -17.11 23.49 -3.58
C ILE A 56 -17.74 24.67 -2.84
N GLN A 57 -18.08 25.74 -3.56
CA GLN A 57 -18.75 26.89 -2.95
C GLN A 57 -20.17 26.51 -2.49
N PRO A 58 -20.65 27.07 -1.36
CA PRO A 58 -22.03 26.87 -0.93
C PRO A 58 -23.01 27.33 -2.03
N ASN A 59 -24.04 26.52 -2.28
CA ASN A 59 -25.17 26.94 -3.12
C ASN A 59 -26.36 27.17 -2.18
N MET A 60 -27.05 28.30 -2.34
CA MET A 60 -28.28 28.60 -1.60
C MET A 60 -29.46 27.84 -2.22
#